data_AF-A0A5F8G2K6-F1
#
_entry.id   AF-A0A5F8G2K6-F1
#
_cell.length_a   1.000
_cell.length_b   1.000
_cell.length_c   1.000
_cell.angle_alpha   90.00
_cell.angle_beta   90.00
_cell.angle_gamma   90.00
#
_symmetry.space_group_name_H-M   'P 1'
#
loop_
_entity.id
_entity.type
_entity.pdbx_description
1 polymer ?
#
loop_
_entity_poly.entity_id
_entity_poly.type
_entity_poly.pdbx_seq_one_letter_code
_entity_poly.pdbx_strand_id
1 'polypeptide(L)'
;MPLVQLGKIFPIYLVTSSKYGFGETGKPEFGIEPNAELVYEVILKSFEKAKESWEMDTKEKLEQAAIVKEKGTVYFKGGKYLQAVIQYGKIVSWLEMEYGLSEKESKASESFLLAAFLNLAMCYLKLREYTKAVECCDKALGLDSTNEKGLYRRGEAQLLMNEFESAKGDFERVLEVNPQNKAAKLQISMCQKKAKEHNERDRRIYANMFEKFAERDAKEEAGKTVGDKMSEGVPSKKMQAVEEPVMEDKDLEDHV
;
A
#
# COMPACT_ATOMS: atom_id res chain seq x y z
N MET A 1 -28.35 6.23 -14.92
CA MET A 1 -28.89 4.88 -14.60
C MET A 1 -29.71 4.41 -15.80
N PRO A 2 -29.38 3.30 -16.49
CA PRO A 2 -30.32 2.71 -17.42
C PRO A 2 -31.33 1.88 -16.63
N LEU A 3 -32.60 2.27 -16.73
CA LEU A 3 -33.77 1.54 -16.26
C LEU A 3 -34.05 0.39 -17.23
N VAL A 4 -33.46 -0.79 -17.00
CA VAL A 4 -33.82 -2.00 -17.76
C VAL A 4 -34.86 -2.77 -16.95
N GLN A 5 -36.12 -2.73 -17.40
CA GLN A 5 -37.21 -3.51 -16.81
C GLN A 5 -37.25 -4.93 -17.38
N LEU A 6 -37.49 -5.92 -16.52
CA LEU A 6 -37.63 -7.34 -16.87
C LEU A 6 -38.73 -7.55 -17.94
N GLY A 7 -38.44 -8.36 -18.96
CA GLY A 7 -39.45 -8.91 -19.88
C GLY A 7 -39.64 -8.20 -21.22
N LYS A 8 -38.87 -7.15 -21.52
CA LYS A 8 -38.91 -6.45 -22.80
C LYS A 8 -37.57 -6.58 -23.53
N ILE A 9 -37.54 -7.37 -24.61
CA ILE A 9 -36.37 -7.50 -25.50
C ILE A 9 -36.35 -6.26 -26.41
N PHE A 10 -35.80 -5.16 -25.94
CA PHE A 10 -35.47 -4.04 -26.80
C PHE A 10 -33.95 -3.99 -26.98
N PRO A 11 -33.43 -3.88 -28.22
CA PRO A 11 -32.03 -3.53 -28.41
C PRO A 11 -31.78 -2.16 -27.78
N ILE A 12 -30.85 -2.10 -26.84
CA ILE A 12 -30.41 -0.84 -26.24
C ILE A 12 -29.23 -0.34 -27.06
N TYR A 13 -29.38 0.83 -27.69
CA TYR A 13 -28.29 1.53 -28.34
C TYR A 13 -27.55 2.38 -27.29
N LEU A 14 -26.34 1.96 -26.93
CA LEU A 14 -25.46 2.71 -26.04
C LEU A 14 -24.46 3.49 -26.88
N VAL A 15 -24.63 4.82 -26.93
CA VAL A 15 -23.62 5.72 -27.50
C VAL A 15 -22.64 6.06 -26.39
N THR A 16 -21.41 5.58 -26.52
CA THR A 16 -20.34 5.82 -25.55
C THR A 16 -19.30 6.75 -26.15
N SER A 17 -19.16 7.94 -25.56
CA SER A 17 -18.00 8.81 -25.79
C SER A 17 -16.71 8.05 -25.49
N SER A 18 -15.60 8.41 -26.13
CA SER A 18 -14.30 7.74 -26.00
C SER A 18 -13.88 7.38 -24.57
N LYS A 19 -14.13 8.27 -23.59
CA LYS A 19 -13.87 8.06 -22.15
C LYS A 19 -14.56 6.84 -21.52
N TYR A 20 -15.68 6.39 -22.09
CA TYR A 20 -16.42 5.20 -21.65
C TYR A 20 -16.28 4.02 -22.63
N GLY A 21 -15.54 4.22 -23.74
CA GLY A 21 -15.13 3.18 -24.69
C GLY A 21 -13.71 2.71 -24.40
N PHE A 22 -12.81 2.85 -25.37
CA PHE A 22 -11.39 2.44 -25.23
C PHE A 22 -10.41 3.61 -25.02
N GLY A 23 -10.92 4.82 -24.81
CA GLY A 23 -10.11 6.00 -24.47
C GLY A 23 -8.99 6.31 -25.47
N GLU A 24 -7.95 6.98 -24.97
CA GLU A 24 -6.79 7.41 -25.76
C GLU A 24 -5.97 6.24 -26.30
N THR A 25 -6.10 5.05 -25.71
CA THR A 25 -5.37 3.86 -26.16
C THR A 25 -6.02 3.17 -27.36
N GLY A 26 -7.33 3.37 -27.57
CA GLY A 26 -8.09 2.60 -28.55
C GLY A 26 -8.04 1.09 -28.26
N LYS A 27 -8.42 0.27 -29.24
CA LYS A 27 -8.30 -1.19 -29.15
C LYS A 27 -7.96 -1.78 -30.53
N PRO A 28 -6.66 -1.90 -30.86
CA PRO A 28 -6.19 -2.35 -32.18
C PRO A 28 -6.69 -3.73 -32.59
N GLU A 29 -6.90 -4.64 -31.62
CA GLU A 29 -7.46 -5.99 -31.84
C GLU A 29 -8.82 -5.96 -32.56
N PHE A 30 -9.58 -4.87 -32.40
CA PHE A 30 -10.89 -4.68 -33.03
C PHE A 30 -10.88 -3.54 -34.06
N GLY A 31 -9.70 -3.03 -34.43
CA GLY A 31 -9.55 -1.89 -35.35
C GLY A 31 -10.11 -0.57 -34.80
N ILE A 32 -10.17 -0.42 -33.46
CA ILE A 32 -10.74 0.77 -32.84
C ILE A 32 -9.62 1.78 -32.56
N GLU A 33 -9.74 2.96 -33.15
CA GLU A 33 -8.76 4.04 -33.02
C GLU A 33 -8.79 4.68 -31.62
N PRO A 34 -7.66 5.30 -31.20
CA PRO A 34 -7.63 6.24 -30.09
C PRO A 34 -8.79 7.25 -30.15
N ASN A 35 -9.45 7.46 -29.01
CA ASN A 35 -10.54 8.42 -28.85
C ASN A 35 -11.78 8.18 -29.74
N ALA A 36 -11.96 6.97 -30.27
CA ALA A 36 -13.15 6.64 -31.04
C ALA A 36 -14.43 6.64 -30.17
N GLU A 37 -15.51 7.18 -30.72
CA GLU A 37 -16.87 7.00 -30.19
C GLU A 37 -17.46 5.69 -30.67
N LEU A 38 -18.18 4.99 -29.80
CA LEU A 38 -18.73 3.68 -30.10
C LEU A 38 -20.23 3.65 -29.90
N VAL A 39 -20.92 2.93 -30.77
CA VAL A 39 -22.34 2.62 -30.65
C VAL A 39 -22.49 1.12 -30.47
N TYR A 40 -22.92 0.70 -29.29
CA TYR A 40 -23.21 -0.71 -29.01
C TYR A 40 -24.70 -0.98 -29.14
N GLU A 41 -25.03 -2.01 -29.90
CA GLU A 41 -26.36 -2.64 -29.85
C GLU A 41 -26.32 -3.81 -28.86
N VAL A 42 -26.89 -3.60 -27.67
CA VAL A 42 -26.87 -4.59 -26.58
C VAL A 42 -28.24 -5.21 -26.41
N ILE A 43 -28.31 -6.55 -26.48
CA ILE A 43 -29.52 -7.33 -26.24
C ILE A 43 -29.33 -8.13 -24.95
N LEU A 44 -29.95 -7.67 -23.86
CA LEU A 44 -29.95 -8.38 -22.59
C LEU A 44 -30.95 -9.53 -22.63
N LYS A 45 -30.46 -10.76 -22.88
CA LYS A 45 -31.31 -11.96 -22.97
C LYS A 45 -31.91 -12.35 -21.61
N SER A 46 -31.07 -12.41 -20.59
CA SER A 46 -31.46 -12.69 -19.22
C SER A 46 -30.45 -12.06 -18.26
N PHE A 47 -30.91 -11.73 -17.06
CA PHE A 47 -30.04 -11.37 -15.95
C PHE A 47 -30.65 -11.84 -14.65
N GLU A 48 -29.80 -12.11 -13.68
CA GLU A 48 -30.18 -12.31 -12.29
C GLU A 48 -29.65 -11.11 -11.52
N LYS A 49 -30.53 -10.40 -10.80
CA LYS A 49 -30.08 -9.29 -9.95
C LYS A 49 -29.26 -9.90 -8.82
N ALA A 50 -28.01 -9.48 -8.69
CA ALA A 50 -27.23 -9.83 -7.51
C ALA A 50 -27.94 -9.25 -6.28
N LYS A 51 -28.16 -10.08 -5.26
CA LYS A 51 -28.70 -9.61 -3.98
C LYS A 51 -27.71 -8.65 -3.33
N GLU A 52 -28.25 -7.57 -2.80
CA GLU A 52 -27.49 -6.65 -1.96
C GLU A 52 -27.24 -7.27 -0.59
N SER A 53 -26.22 -6.79 0.15
CA SER A 53 -25.84 -7.38 1.44
C SER A 53 -27.01 -7.44 2.43
N TRP A 54 -27.88 -6.43 2.44
CA TRP A 54 -29.06 -6.35 3.31
C TRP A 54 -30.25 -7.21 2.84
N GLU A 55 -30.22 -7.70 1.60
CA GLU A 55 -31.26 -8.61 1.06
C GLU A 55 -30.96 -10.09 1.39
N MET A 56 -29.80 -10.38 1.99
CA MET A 56 -29.34 -11.72 2.34
C MET A 56 -29.35 -11.95 3.84
N ASP A 57 -29.83 -13.11 4.26
CA ASP A 57 -29.60 -13.61 5.62
C ASP A 57 -28.17 -14.17 5.76
N THR A 58 -27.75 -14.47 7.00
CA THR A 58 -26.42 -15.01 7.29
C THR A 58 -26.10 -16.28 6.51
N LYS A 59 -27.08 -17.18 6.39
CA LYS A 59 -26.87 -18.47 5.72
C LYS A 59 -26.64 -18.25 4.22
N GLU A 60 -27.45 -17.41 3.59
CA GLU A 60 -27.28 -16.99 2.20
C GLU A 60 -25.93 -16.29 1.99
N LYS A 61 -25.50 -15.40 2.90
CA LYS A 61 -24.18 -14.76 2.82
C LYS A 61 -23.04 -15.77 2.84
N LEU A 62 -23.11 -16.78 3.71
CA LEU A 62 -22.11 -17.85 3.77
C LEU A 62 -22.10 -18.72 2.50
N GLU A 63 -23.27 -19.04 1.94
CA GLU A 63 -23.38 -19.75 0.66
C GLU A 63 -22.80 -18.92 -0.51
N GLN A 64 -23.11 -17.63 -0.57
CA GLN A 64 -22.56 -16.72 -1.58
C GLN A 64 -21.06 -16.52 -1.41
N ALA A 65 -20.55 -16.46 -0.18
CA ALA A 65 -19.12 -16.35 0.11
C ALA A 65 -18.33 -17.51 -0.51
N ALA A 66 -18.87 -18.74 -0.45
CA ALA A 66 -18.26 -19.90 -1.09
C ALA A 66 -18.18 -19.75 -2.62
N ILE A 67 -19.26 -19.28 -3.25
CA ILE A 67 -19.33 -19.10 -4.71
C ILE A 67 -18.34 -18.04 -5.18
N VAL A 68 -18.31 -16.86 -4.53
CA VAL A 68 -17.40 -15.78 -4.94
C VAL A 68 -15.94 -16.11 -4.62
N LYS A 69 -15.65 -16.89 -3.56
CA LYS A 69 -14.30 -17.41 -3.29
C LYS A 69 -13.79 -18.26 -4.44
N GLU A 70 -14.62 -19.14 -4.99
CA GLU A 70 -14.24 -19.98 -6.13
C GLU A 70 -14.05 -19.13 -7.39
N LYS A 71 -14.96 -18.19 -7.67
CA LYS A 71 -14.82 -17.24 -8.79
C LYS A 71 -13.51 -16.43 -8.68
N GLY A 72 -13.19 -15.94 -7.48
CA GLY A 72 -11.94 -15.24 -7.21
C GLY A 72 -10.72 -16.11 -7.51
N THR A 73 -10.80 -17.40 -7.15
CA THR A 73 -9.71 -18.38 -7.40
C THR A 73 -9.53 -18.64 -8.89
N VAL A 74 -10.62 -18.72 -9.65
CA VAL A 74 -10.57 -18.83 -11.12
C VAL A 74 -9.92 -17.59 -11.73
N TYR A 75 -10.32 -16.38 -11.32
CA TYR A 75 -9.70 -15.15 -11.81
C TYR A 75 -8.22 -15.06 -11.44
N PHE A 76 -7.84 -15.44 -10.23
CA PHE A 76 -6.46 -15.45 -9.78
C PHE A 76 -5.59 -16.40 -10.61
N LYS A 77 -6.06 -17.63 -10.84
CA LYS A 77 -5.38 -18.61 -11.71
C LYS A 77 -5.26 -18.13 -13.15
N GLY A 78 -6.25 -17.38 -13.63
CA GLY A 78 -6.23 -16.72 -14.94
C GLY A 78 -5.40 -15.43 -15.02
N GLY A 79 -4.66 -15.06 -13.97
CA GLY A 79 -3.84 -13.84 -13.93
C GLY A 79 -4.64 -12.53 -13.82
N LYS A 80 -5.96 -12.61 -13.66
CA LYS A 80 -6.87 -11.45 -13.57
C LYS A 80 -6.98 -10.97 -12.12
N TYR A 81 -5.88 -10.48 -11.56
CA TYR A 81 -5.77 -10.17 -10.13
C TYR A 81 -6.76 -9.10 -9.64
N LEU A 82 -7.01 -8.05 -10.43
CA LEU A 82 -8.02 -7.04 -10.07
C LEU A 82 -9.44 -7.63 -9.96
N GLN A 83 -9.80 -8.55 -10.86
CA GLN A 83 -11.09 -9.24 -10.79
C GLN A 83 -11.17 -10.19 -9.60
N ALA A 84 -10.05 -10.84 -9.25
CA ALA A 84 -9.97 -11.66 -8.05
C ALA A 84 -10.16 -10.83 -6.77
N VAL A 85 -9.53 -9.65 -6.69
CA VAL A 85 -9.70 -8.69 -5.57
C VAL A 85 -11.17 -8.33 -5.38
N ILE A 86 -11.88 -8.01 -6.46
CA ILE A 86 -13.32 -7.70 -6.40
C ILE A 86 -14.13 -8.87 -5.82
N GLN A 87 -13.84 -10.11 -6.21
CA GLN A 87 -14.59 -11.26 -5.70
C GLN A 87 -14.30 -11.53 -4.21
N TYR A 88 -13.03 -11.51 -3.79
CA TYR A 88 -12.69 -11.72 -2.38
C TYR A 88 -13.15 -10.56 -1.50
N GLY A 89 -13.15 -9.33 -2.01
CA GLY A 89 -13.67 -8.15 -1.31
C GLY A 89 -15.16 -8.23 -0.99
N LYS A 90 -15.96 -8.91 -1.83
CA LYS A 90 -17.37 -9.18 -1.52
C LYS A 90 -17.54 -10.01 -0.25
N ILE A 91 -16.70 -11.03 -0.05
CA ILE A 91 -16.74 -11.86 1.16
C ILE A 91 -16.54 -10.99 2.40
N VAL A 92 -15.52 -10.13 2.38
CA VAL A 92 -15.22 -9.20 3.47
C VAL A 92 -16.42 -8.28 3.71
N SER A 93 -16.94 -7.65 2.65
CA SER A 93 -18.09 -6.75 2.74
C SER A 93 -19.36 -7.40 3.30
N TRP A 94 -19.57 -8.71 3.08
CA TRP A 94 -20.75 -9.42 3.55
C TRP A 94 -20.62 -9.93 4.98
N LEU A 95 -19.40 -10.23 5.43
CA LEU A 95 -19.18 -10.98 6.67
C LEU A 95 -18.47 -10.19 7.78
N GLU A 96 -17.70 -9.13 7.45
CA GLU A 96 -16.89 -8.39 8.44
C GLU A 96 -17.75 -7.64 9.47
N MET A 97 -18.96 -7.20 9.08
CA MET A 97 -19.85 -6.40 9.93
C MET A 97 -21.03 -7.22 10.49
N GLU A 98 -21.06 -8.53 10.30
CA GLU A 98 -22.12 -9.39 10.82
C GLU A 98 -21.91 -9.66 12.31
N TYR A 99 -22.94 -9.43 13.11
CA TYR A 99 -22.94 -9.66 14.56
C TYR A 99 -24.13 -10.52 14.97
N GLY A 100 -24.08 -11.06 16.20
CA GLY A 100 -25.16 -11.91 16.73
C GLY A 100 -25.25 -13.30 16.08
N LEU A 101 -24.15 -13.76 15.48
CA LEU A 101 -24.07 -15.08 14.85
C LEU A 101 -24.08 -16.20 15.89
N SER A 102 -24.64 -17.35 15.54
CA SER A 102 -24.42 -18.56 16.33
C SER A 102 -22.93 -18.94 16.30
N GLU A 103 -22.46 -19.72 17.29
CA GLU A 103 -21.05 -20.14 17.34
C GLU A 103 -20.60 -20.85 16.05
N LYS A 104 -21.48 -21.65 15.45
CA LYS A 104 -21.22 -22.36 14.19
C LYS A 104 -21.08 -21.39 13.01
N GLU A 105 -21.93 -20.38 12.94
CA GLU A 105 -21.90 -19.36 11.89
C GLU A 105 -20.70 -18.43 12.08
N SER A 106 -20.34 -18.06 13.32
CA SER A 106 -19.14 -17.27 13.62
C SER A 106 -17.89 -17.96 13.11
N LYS A 107 -17.71 -19.25 13.45
CA LYS A 107 -16.55 -20.05 12.99
C LYS A 107 -16.53 -20.17 11.45
N ALA A 108 -17.69 -20.34 10.82
CA ALA A 108 -17.77 -20.38 9.36
C ALA A 108 -17.40 -19.02 8.74
N SER A 109 -17.90 -17.93 9.30
CA SER A 109 -17.62 -16.55 8.89
C SER A 109 -16.13 -16.23 9.00
N GLU A 110 -15.53 -16.49 10.17
CA GLU A 110 -14.10 -16.31 10.43
C GLU A 110 -13.23 -17.13 9.46
N SER A 111 -13.64 -18.37 9.16
CA SER A 111 -12.94 -19.20 8.18
C SER A 111 -12.97 -18.60 6.76
N PHE A 112 -14.11 -18.04 6.34
CA PHE A 112 -14.24 -17.35 5.06
C PHE A 112 -13.45 -16.04 5.02
N LEU A 113 -13.52 -15.23 6.10
CA LEU A 113 -12.77 -13.99 6.23
C LEU A 113 -11.26 -14.24 6.20
N LEU A 114 -10.77 -15.23 6.96
CA LEU A 114 -9.36 -15.64 6.93
C LEU A 114 -8.92 -16.01 5.51
N ALA A 115 -9.71 -16.85 4.82
CA ALA A 115 -9.41 -17.23 3.44
C ALA A 115 -9.44 -16.03 2.48
N ALA A 116 -10.39 -15.11 2.64
CA ALA A 116 -10.54 -13.92 1.81
C ALA A 116 -9.34 -12.98 2.00
N PHE A 117 -8.97 -12.65 3.24
CA PHE A 117 -7.84 -11.78 3.55
C PHE A 117 -6.51 -12.36 3.04
N LEU A 118 -6.27 -13.66 3.25
CA LEU A 118 -5.09 -14.32 2.71
C LEU A 118 -5.04 -14.20 1.19
N ASN A 119 -6.14 -14.48 0.50
CA ASN A 119 -6.17 -14.41 -0.96
C ASN A 119 -6.07 -12.98 -1.50
N LEU A 120 -6.65 -12.00 -0.81
CA LEU A 120 -6.47 -10.58 -1.11
C LEU A 120 -5.01 -10.16 -0.98
N ALA A 121 -4.34 -10.54 0.12
CA ALA A 121 -2.91 -10.27 0.31
C ALA A 121 -2.07 -10.82 -0.86
N MET A 122 -2.38 -12.05 -1.31
CA MET A 122 -1.71 -12.65 -2.46
C MET A 122 -1.98 -11.88 -3.76
N CYS A 123 -3.20 -11.39 -3.98
CA CYS A 123 -3.54 -10.56 -5.14
C CYS A 123 -2.78 -9.23 -5.10
N TYR A 124 -2.74 -8.56 -3.96
CA TYR A 124 -2.04 -7.29 -3.79
C TYR A 124 -0.53 -7.43 -3.94
N LEU A 125 0.06 -8.53 -3.48
CA LEU A 125 1.46 -8.87 -3.79
C LEU A 125 1.72 -8.95 -5.30
N LYS A 126 0.82 -9.59 -6.06
CA LYS A 126 0.92 -9.67 -7.53
C LYS A 126 0.70 -8.32 -8.22
N LEU A 127 -0.11 -7.46 -7.63
CA LEU A 127 -0.37 -6.09 -8.11
C LEU A 127 0.70 -5.08 -7.64
N ARG A 128 1.66 -5.50 -6.80
CA ARG A 128 2.68 -4.64 -6.18
C ARG A 128 2.12 -3.57 -5.24
N GLU A 129 0.91 -3.78 -4.73
CA GLU A 129 0.29 -2.91 -3.71
C GLU A 129 0.65 -3.44 -2.31
N TYR A 130 1.91 -3.30 -1.93
CA TYR A 130 2.47 -3.99 -0.75
C TYR A 130 1.86 -3.56 0.58
N THR A 131 1.49 -2.29 0.74
CA THR A 131 0.81 -1.78 1.94
C THR A 131 -0.53 -2.47 2.18
N LYS A 132 -1.37 -2.55 1.14
CA LYS A 132 -2.65 -3.28 1.22
C LYS A 132 -2.47 -4.78 1.45
N ALA A 133 -1.38 -5.36 0.94
CA ALA A 133 -1.05 -6.75 1.22
C ALA A 133 -0.74 -6.98 2.72
N VAL A 134 0.03 -6.08 3.35
CA VAL A 134 0.30 -6.10 4.79
C VAL A 134 -1.00 -5.94 5.59
N GLU A 135 -1.84 -4.96 5.27
CA GLU A 135 -3.13 -4.75 5.95
C GLU A 135 -4.02 -6.00 5.91
N CYS A 136 -4.10 -6.65 4.73
CA CYS A 136 -4.86 -7.90 4.60
C CYS A 136 -4.23 -9.03 5.44
N CYS A 137 -2.90 -9.14 5.47
CA CYS A 137 -2.24 -10.11 6.33
C CYS A 137 -2.45 -9.83 7.81
N ASP A 138 -2.45 -8.58 8.24
CA ASP A 138 -2.72 -8.20 9.63
C ASP A 138 -4.14 -8.61 10.05
N LYS A 139 -5.14 -8.35 9.19
CA LYS A 139 -6.51 -8.83 9.42
C LYS A 139 -6.58 -10.36 9.48
N ALA A 140 -5.87 -11.07 8.59
CA ALA A 140 -5.80 -12.53 8.60
C ALA A 140 -5.15 -13.06 9.90
N LEU A 141 -4.06 -12.43 10.35
CA LEU A 141 -3.34 -12.82 11.57
C LEU A 141 -4.09 -12.42 12.85
N GLY A 142 -5.00 -11.45 12.78
CA GLY A 142 -5.95 -11.16 13.85
C GLY A 142 -6.97 -12.29 14.05
N LEU A 143 -7.30 -13.04 12.99
CA LEU A 143 -8.18 -14.22 13.05
C LEU A 143 -7.41 -15.51 13.40
N ASP A 144 -6.21 -15.67 12.84
CA ASP A 144 -5.32 -16.81 13.12
C ASP A 144 -3.87 -16.31 13.20
N SER A 145 -3.40 -16.05 14.41
CA SER A 145 -2.08 -15.48 14.68
C SER A 145 -0.92 -16.39 14.30
N THR A 146 -1.19 -17.68 14.07
CA THR A 146 -0.21 -18.71 13.70
C THR A 146 -0.31 -19.10 12.22
N ASN A 147 -1.07 -18.36 11.42
CA ASN A 147 -1.28 -18.70 10.03
C ASN A 147 0.02 -18.59 9.21
N GLU A 148 0.59 -19.74 8.83
CA GLU A 148 1.85 -19.82 8.08
C GLU A 148 1.82 -18.96 6.80
N LYS A 149 0.71 -18.98 6.05
CA LYS A 149 0.56 -18.21 4.80
C LYS A 149 0.46 -16.71 5.08
N GLY A 150 -0.24 -16.32 6.14
CA GLY A 150 -0.38 -14.92 6.56
C GLY A 150 0.98 -14.31 6.92
N LEU A 151 1.72 -15.00 7.80
CA LEU A 151 3.07 -14.60 8.20
C LEU A 151 4.01 -14.51 6.99
N TYR A 152 4.04 -15.54 6.16
CA TYR A 152 4.93 -15.57 4.99
C TYR A 152 4.63 -14.44 4.00
N ARG A 153 3.34 -14.19 3.70
CA ARG A 153 2.94 -13.15 2.75
C ARG A 153 3.18 -11.74 3.30
N ARG A 154 3.01 -11.53 4.61
CA ARG A 154 3.32 -10.25 5.26
C ARG A 154 4.81 -9.95 5.20
N GLY A 155 5.64 -10.94 5.55
CA GLY A 155 7.09 -10.83 5.43
C GLY A 155 7.55 -10.59 3.98
N GLU A 156 6.91 -11.23 2.99
CA GLU A 156 7.19 -10.97 1.57
C GLU A 156 6.86 -9.52 1.17
N ALA A 157 5.71 -9.00 1.60
CA ALA A 157 5.31 -7.62 1.33
C ALA A 157 6.27 -6.61 2.00
N GLN A 158 6.60 -6.81 3.27
CA GLN A 158 7.54 -5.96 4.02
C GLN A 158 8.95 -5.97 3.41
N LEU A 159 9.44 -7.13 2.98
CA LEU A 159 10.73 -7.25 2.29
C LEU A 159 10.75 -6.46 0.97
N LEU A 160 9.62 -6.40 0.27
CA LEU A 160 9.46 -5.62 -0.97
C LEU A 160 9.33 -4.12 -0.70
N MET A 161 8.90 -3.72 0.51
CA MET A 161 8.90 -2.33 0.99
C MET A 161 10.22 -1.90 1.65
N ASN A 162 11.24 -2.77 1.66
CA ASN A 162 12.52 -2.58 2.35
C ASN A 162 12.44 -2.53 3.89
N GLU A 163 11.38 -3.06 4.47
CA GLU A 163 11.24 -3.24 5.93
C GLU A 163 11.91 -4.55 6.37
N PHE A 164 13.24 -4.60 6.30
CA PHE A 164 13.98 -5.86 6.39
C PHE A 164 13.87 -6.56 7.75
N GLU A 165 13.88 -5.82 8.86
CA GLU A 165 13.83 -6.43 10.19
C GLU A 165 12.43 -6.99 10.50
N SER A 166 11.37 -6.24 10.18
CA SER A 166 9.98 -6.71 10.28
C SER A 166 9.76 -7.96 9.44
N ALA A 167 10.21 -7.93 8.17
CA ALA A 167 10.09 -9.07 7.28
C ALA A 167 10.80 -10.31 7.80
N LYS A 168 12.03 -10.13 8.33
CA LYS A 168 12.80 -11.21 8.95
C LYS A 168 12.05 -11.82 10.13
N GLY A 169 11.49 -10.99 11.03
CA GLY A 169 10.71 -11.46 12.17
C GLY A 169 9.50 -12.29 11.74
N ASP A 170 8.80 -11.90 10.67
CA ASP A 170 7.69 -12.69 10.12
C ASP A 170 8.14 -14.05 9.58
N PHE A 171 9.26 -14.10 8.86
CA PHE A 171 9.80 -15.38 8.37
C PHE A 171 10.34 -16.27 9.51
N GLU A 172 10.86 -15.70 10.59
CA GLU A 172 11.25 -16.43 11.80
C GLU A 172 10.02 -17.07 12.45
N ARG A 173 8.91 -16.33 12.58
CA ARG A 173 7.64 -16.88 13.06
C ARG A 173 7.07 -17.96 12.14
N VAL A 174 7.27 -17.87 10.83
CA VAL A 174 6.95 -19.00 9.91
C VAL A 174 7.73 -20.26 10.30
N LEU A 175 8.99 -20.14 10.70
CA LEU A 175 9.81 -21.28 11.13
C LEU A 175 9.46 -21.80 12.52
N GLU A 176 8.89 -20.98 13.39
CA GLU A 176 8.30 -21.44 14.66
C GLU A 176 7.09 -22.36 14.40
N VAL A 177 6.24 -21.99 13.44
CA VAL A 177 5.06 -22.78 13.05
C VAL A 177 5.45 -24.01 12.20
N ASN A 178 6.37 -23.83 11.24
CA ASN A 178 6.85 -24.86 10.34
C ASN A 178 8.38 -24.80 10.19
N PRO A 179 9.13 -25.51 11.05
CA PRO A 179 10.60 -25.50 11.02
C PRO A 179 11.25 -26.00 9.72
N GLN A 180 10.48 -26.71 8.88
CA GLN A 180 10.96 -27.28 7.61
C GLN A 180 10.68 -26.37 6.40
N ASN A 181 10.08 -25.19 6.60
CA ASN A 181 9.83 -24.26 5.52
C ASN A 181 11.14 -23.68 4.94
N LYS A 182 11.62 -24.29 3.85
CA LYS A 182 12.85 -23.87 3.17
C LYS A 182 12.74 -22.46 2.58
N ALA A 183 11.55 -22.08 2.13
CA ALA A 183 11.32 -20.76 1.53
C ALA A 183 11.52 -19.65 2.59
N ALA A 184 11.02 -19.85 3.82
CA ALA A 184 11.22 -18.89 4.91
C ALA A 184 12.71 -18.76 5.29
N LYS A 185 13.45 -19.87 5.38
CA LYS A 185 14.92 -19.84 5.62
C LYS A 185 15.66 -19.00 4.57
N LEU A 186 15.34 -19.20 3.30
CA LEU A 186 15.93 -18.42 2.20
C LEU A 186 15.58 -16.93 2.32
N GLN A 187 14.34 -16.60 2.66
CA GLN A 187 13.92 -15.21 2.80
C GLN A 187 14.60 -14.52 3.99
N ILE A 188 14.83 -15.20 5.12
CA ILE A 188 15.63 -14.66 6.23
C ILE A 188 17.03 -14.26 5.78
N SER A 189 17.72 -15.13 5.03
CA SER A 189 19.03 -14.81 4.45
C SER A 189 18.97 -13.63 3.48
N MET A 190 17.90 -13.52 2.69
CA MET A 190 17.67 -12.38 1.80
C MET A 190 17.44 -11.07 2.56
N CYS A 191 16.66 -11.08 3.65
CA CYS A 191 16.47 -9.93 4.53
C CYS A 191 17.80 -9.44 5.09
N GLN A 192 18.62 -10.34 5.65
CA GLN A 192 19.93 -10.02 6.20
C GLN A 192 20.87 -9.42 5.15
N LYS A 193 20.91 -10.02 3.95
CA LYS A 193 21.73 -9.52 2.84
C LYS A 193 21.30 -8.10 2.44
N LYS A 194 20.01 -7.88 2.20
CA LYS A 194 19.49 -6.56 1.79
C LYS A 194 19.68 -5.51 2.88
N ALA A 195 19.48 -5.87 4.15
CA ALA A 195 19.72 -4.97 5.28
C ALA A 195 21.19 -4.52 5.34
N LYS A 196 22.13 -5.45 5.14
CA LYS A 196 23.56 -5.13 5.07
C LYS A 196 23.88 -4.20 3.89
N GLU A 197 23.37 -4.51 2.70
CA GLU A 197 23.56 -3.67 1.51
C GLU A 197 22.97 -2.26 1.68
N HIS A 198 21.82 -2.15 2.35
CA HIS A 198 21.20 -0.87 2.67
C HIS A 198 22.05 -0.06 3.66
N ASN A 199 22.46 -0.68 4.77
CA ASN A 199 23.30 -0.03 5.78
C ASN A 199 24.67 0.40 5.22
N GLU A 200 25.28 -0.40 4.34
CA GLU A 200 26.53 -0.03 3.67
C GLU A 200 26.34 1.15 2.71
N ARG A 201 25.22 1.20 1.98
CA ARG A 201 24.88 2.34 1.12
C ARG A 201 24.69 3.60 1.95
N ASP A 202 23.92 3.52 3.03
CA ASP A 202 23.65 4.65 3.92
C ASP A 202 24.95 5.14 4.55
N ARG A 203 25.80 4.24 5.04
CA ARG A 203 27.11 4.60 5.59
C ARG A 203 27.96 5.39 4.59
N ARG A 204 28.00 4.98 3.32
CA ARG A 204 28.74 5.70 2.27
C ARG A 204 28.15 7.08 2.01
N ILE A 205 26.81 7.18 1.96
CA ILE A 205 26.12 8.45 1.77
C ILE A 205 26.45 9.42 2.92
N TYR A 206 26.34 8.96 4.17
CA TYR A 206 26.65 9.79 5.35
C TYR A 206 28.14 10.17 5.42
N ALA A 207 29.06 9.26 5.09
CA ALA A 207 30.49 9.57 5.05
C ALA A 207 30.80 10.68 4.03
N ASN A 208 30.28 10.56 2.80
CA ASN A 208 30.46 11.56 1.75
C ASN A 208 29.80 12.90 2.11
N MET A 209 28.66 12.87 2.83
CA MET A 209 27.99 14.07 3.31
C MET A 209 28.83 14.79 4.37
N PHE A 210 29.41 14.05 5.32
CA PHE A 210 30.28 14.60 6.35
C PHE A 210 31.54 15.26 5.77
N GLU A 211 32.19 14.59 4.81
CA GLU A 211 33.37 15.12 4.12
C GLU A 211 33.06 16.45 3.41
N LYS A 212 31.93 16.53 2.69
CA LYS A 212 31.50 17.77 2.03
C LYS A 212 31.19 18.91 3.01
N PHE A 213 30.60 18.61 4.15
CA PHE A 213 30.34 19.63 5.17
C PHE A 213 31.66 20.14 5.77
N ALA A 214 32.58 19.23 6.10
CA ALA A 214 33.91 19.60 6.58
C ALA A 214 34.68 20.46 5.55
N GLU A 215 34.61 20.13 4.27
CA GLU A 215 35.20 20.95 3.20
C GLU A 215 34.58 22.35 3.10
N ARG A 216 33.26 22.47 3.28
CA ARG A 216 32.56 23.76 3.24
C ARG A 216 32.95 24.62 4.43
N ASP A 217 32.92 24.06 5.63
CA ASP A 217 33.25 24.78 6.86
C ASP A 217 34.71 25.25 6.82
N ALA A 218 35.64 24.42 6.32
CA ALA A 218 37.03 24.81 6.08
C ALA A 218 37.17 25.97 5.07
N LYS A 219 36.35 25.97 4.01
CA LYS A 219 36.33 27.07 3.02
C LYS A 219 35.74 28.37 3.60
N GLU A 220 34.73 28.28 4.45
CA GLU A 220 34.14 29.43 5.14
C GLU A 220 35.11 30.04 6.15
N GLU A 221 35.84 29.23 6.91
CA GLU A 221 36.90 29.70 7.81
C GLU A 221 38.09 30.33 7.05
N ALA A 222 38.49 29.72 5.94
CA ALA A 222 39.50 30.30 5.06
C ALA A 222 39.04 31.64 4.45
N GLY A 223 37.74 31.78 4.12
CA GLY A 223 37.16 33.04 3.65
C GLY A 223 37.13 34.13 4.72
N LYS A 224 36.80 33.78 5.97
CA LYS A 224 36.79 34.73 7.10
C LYS A 224 38.19 35.23 7.46
N THR A 225 39.20 34.36 7.45
CA THR A 225 40.60 34.72 7.74
C THR A 225 41.24 35.62 6.67
N VAL A 226 40.77 35.57 5.42
CA VAL A 226 41.19 36.50 4.35
C VAL A 226 40.47 37.85 4.46
N GLY A 227 39.20 37.87 4.88
CA GLY A 227 38.46 39.11 5.14
C GLY A 227 39.02 39.93 6.32
N ASP A 228 39.51 39.26 7.36
CA ASP A 228 40.05 39.92 8.56
C ASP A 228 41.42 40.57 8.29
N LYS A 229 42.25 39.93 7.45
CA LYS A 229 43.58 40.44 7.02
C LYS A 229 43.53 41.67 6.10
N MET A 230 42.36 42.03 5.55
CA MET A 230 42.19 43.30 4.82
C MET A 230 41.78 44.46 5.71
N SER A 231 41.51 44.24 7.01
CA SER A 231 41.16 45.30 7.96
C SER A 231 42.33 45.75 8.86
N GLU A 232 43.46 45.02 8.89
CA GLU A 232 44.69 45.42 9.58
C GLU A 232 45.53 46.41 8.73
N GLY A 233 45.01 47.63 8.56
CA GLY A 233 45.67 48.61 7.69
C GLY A 233 45.23 50.06 7.84
N VAL A 234 44.74 50.52 9.00
CA VAL A 234 44.57 51.96 9.27
C VAL A 234 44.94 52.29 10.72
N PRO A 235 45.89 53.22 10.97
CA PRO A 235 46.26 53.58 12.34
C PRO A 235 45.22 54.51 12.99
N SER A 236 44.95 54.19 14.25
CA SER A 236 44.21 54.93 15.28
C SER A 236 44.27 56.46 15.17
N LYS A 237 43.10 57.10 15.17
CA LYS A 237 42.90 58.45 15.73
C LYS A 237 42.01 58.33 16.98
N LYS A 238 42.58 58.71 18.13
CA LYS A 238 41.88 58.96 19.39
C LYS A 238 40.76 59.99 19.20
N MET A 239 39.61 59.76 19.84
CA MET A 239 38.74 60.76 20.48
C MET A 239 37.70 59.96 21.30
N GLN A 240 37.91 59.90 22.62
CA GLN A 240 37.20 60.67 23.67
C GLN A 240 35.95 59.94 24.19
N ALA A 241 36.01 59.67 25.49
CA ALA A 241 34.97 59.07 26.31
C ALA A 241 33.71 59.93 26.33
N VAL A 242 32.54 59.29 26.21
CA VAL A 242 31.28 59.75 26.79
C VAL A 242 30.51 58.51 27.27
N GLU A 243 29.86 58.71 28.40
CA GLU A 243 29.28 57.79 29.38
C GLU A 243 28.17 56.84 28.86
N GLU A 244 28.00 55.74 29.60
CA GLU A 244 26.81 54.88 29.58
C GLU A 244 25.53 55.68 29.93
N PRO A 245 24.36 55.16 29.53
CA PRO A 245 23.53 54.64 30.60
C PRO A 245 22.96 53.24 30.34
N VAL A 246 22.95 52.48 31.43
CA VAL A 246 22.17 51.28 31.75
C VAL A 246 20.67 51.48 31.47
N MET A 247 19.99 50.46 30.94
CA MET A 247 18.59 50.02 31.17
C MET A 247 18.29 48.89 30.16
N GLU A 248 17.57 47.80 30.39
CA GLU A 248 16.94 47.11 31.52
C GLU A 248 16.43 45.79 30.89
N ASP A 249 16.50 44.68 31.62
CA ASP A 249 15.84 43.42 31.26
C ASP A 249 14.34 43.62 31.04
N LYS A 250 13.76 43.03 29.99
CA LYS A 250 12.41 42.47 30.04
C LYS A 250 12.25 41.24 29.16
N ASP A 251 11.91 40.16 29.84
CA ASP A 251 11.27 38.94 29.38
C ASP A 251 10.13 39.20 28.40
N LEU A 252 9.87 38.23 27.51
CA LEU A 252 8.52 37.93 27.03
C LEU A 252 8.43 36.45 26.66
N GLU A 253 7.74 35.74 27.56
CA GLU A 253 7.17 34.41 27.44
C GLU A 253 6.19 34.30 26.25
N ASP A 254 5.99 33.04 25.84
CA ASP A 254 4.74 32.40 25.40
C ASP A 254 3.80 33.13 24.44
N HIS A 255 3.43 32.44 23.35
CA HIS A 255 2.01 32.14 23.08
C HIS A 255 1.85 30.98 22.08
N VAL A 256 1.28 29.89 22.63
CA VAL A 256 0.26 28.96 22.09
C VAL A 256 0.54 28.19 20.79
#